data_AF-A0AAE0ETS2-F1
#
_entry.id   AF-A0AAE0ETS2-F1
#
_cell.length_a   1.000
_cell.length_b   1.000
_cell.length_c   1.000
_cell.angle_alpha   90.00
_cell.angle_beta   90.00
_cell.angle_gamma   90.00
#
_symmetry.space_group_name_H-M   'P 1'
#
loop_
_entity.id
_entity.type
_entity.pdbx_description
1 polymer ?
#
loop_
_entity_poly.entity_id
_entity_poly.type
_entity_poly.pdbx_seq_one_letter_code
_entity_poly.pdbx_strand_id
1 'polypeptide(L)'
;MVLVVLLLVVLVVVVVVVLMLMLMLMLMLMLMLMLMLMLMLMLMLMLMLMLMLMLMLMLMLMLMLMLMLMLMLMLMLMDAADADADGADADADGAADADADGADGADADADADADADVPSLHQFGVTAALGVMLVLVFTFLIFIPAVWLNYLRIDRASVDCAPCFAMPQSSALPPCGTGGDNVVPSPIYAEVVLTPPSPGRNPSLSPPSPLAPAHIQSTVPNLHSVTASPQDDAAGQCHFSEHSVAHRPNGDCLNSSTDLAIVSDVTAPPGVSRAQRWRDAPLTSPPSTVNRFVDSIAMPVLSNSMFQLLTVACFAAFFVYCSMGWSRVVDGVEMSDLTTDGSPLGIFMEKQNMCEAHLGPPVFVVVSGPIDYASAEVSELLTELTANISQTPHIVPTQGQVYSWHKTFSRSYIPFKAHECVPVCAADKYYAYLHKFFDSALGIPYRNDVMLEKDSHGEVLGIRASRIRAFHTPLRDTQAYLEARAPTLRSHWPLSLVTNCDE
;
A
#
# COMPACT_ATOMS: atom_id res chain seq x y z
N MET A 1 -37.99 -54.66 14.87
CA MET A 1 -36.69 -53.96 14.73
C MET A 1 -36.49 -53.38 13.33
N VAL A 2 -36.67 -54.15 12.24
CA VAL A 2 -36.52 -53.65 10.85
C VAL A 2 -37.36 -52.40 10.54
N LEU A 3 -38.63 -52.37 10.92
CA LEU A 3 -39.52 -51.21 10.70
C LEU A 3 -39.03 -49.93 11.42
N VAL A 4 -38.48 -50.09 12.64
CA VAL A 4 -37.93 -48.97 13.41
C VAL A 4 -36.67 -48.42 12.75
N VAL A 5 -35.79 -49.31 12.26
CA VAL A 5 -34.58 -48.90 11.53
C VAL A 5 -34.94 -48.19 10.22
N LEU A 6 -35.90 -48.71 9.45
CA LEU A 6 -36.37 -48.05 8.23
C LEU A 6 -36.96 -46.66 8.51
N LEU A 7 -37.74 -46.51 9.58
CA LEU A 7 -38.30 -45.22 9.98
C LEU A 7 -37.21 -44.22 10.37
N LEU A 8 -36.20 -44.66 11.14
CA LEU A 8 -35.06 -43.81 11.50
C LEU A 8 -34.24 -43.38 10.27
N VAL A 9 -33.99 -44.31 9.34
CA VAL A 9 -33.27 -43.99 8.09
C VAL A 9 -34.07 -42.98 7.26
N VAL A 10 -35.38 -43.18 7.08
CA VAL A 10 -36.22 -42.22 6.35
C VAL A 10 -36.24 -40.86 7.05
N LEU A 11 -36.33 -40.82 8.38
CA LEU A 11 -36.28 -39.56 9.15
C LEU A 11 -34.95 -38.82 8.92
N VAL A 12 -33.82 -39.53 9.01
CA VAL A 12 -32.49 -38.94 8.78
C VAL A 12 -32.36 -38.41 7.36
N VAL A 13 -32.81 -39.17 6.35
CA VAL A 13 -32.79 -38.71 4.96
C VAL A 13 -33.64 -37.46 4.77
N VAL A 14 -34.85 -37.41 5.34
CA VAL A 14 -35.72 -36.21 5.27
C VAL A 14 -35.05 -35.01 5.94
N VAL A 15 -34.44 -35.18 7.12
CA VAL A 15 -33.72 -34.10 7.82
C VAL A 15 -32.55 -33.58 6.98
N VAL A 16 -31.75 -34.47 6.39
CA VAL A 16 -30.62 -34.08 5.52
C VAL A 16 -31.12 -33.32 4.30
N VAL A 17 -32.21 -33.78 3.65
CA VAL A 17 -32.79 -33.10 2.48
C VAL A 17 -33.29 -31.70 2.87
N VAL A 18 -34.00 -31.57 3.99
CA VAL A 18 -34.48 -30.26 4.48
C VAL A 18 -33.31 -29.33 4.78
N LEU A 19 -32.25 -29.83 5.42
CA LEU A 19 -31.04 -29.03 5.69
C LEU A 19 -30.36 -28.56 4.41
N MET A 20 -30.21 -29.44 3.39
CA MET A 20 -29.65 -29.04 2.10
C MET A 20 -30.51 -27.98 1.41
N LEU A 21 -31.84 -28.12 1.46
CA LEU A 21 -32.76 -27.12 0.89
C LEU A 21 -32.66 -25.77 1.62
N MET A 22 -32.59 -25.76 2.95
CA MET A 22 -32.42 -24.51 3.71
C MET A 22 -31.08 -23.84 3.39
N LEU A 23 -30.00 -24.62 3.27
CA LEU A 23 -28.68 -24.10 2.90
C LEU A 23 -28.71 -23.49 1.49
N MET A 24 -29.26 -24.20 0.50
CA MET A 24 -29.39 -23.66 -0.85
C MET A 24 -30.22 -22.37 -0.89
N LEU A 25 -31.31 -22.30 -0.12
CA LEU A 25 -32.13 -21.09 -0.02
C LEU A 25 -31.34 -19.93 0.59
N MET A 26 -30.63 -20.15 1.70
CA MET A 26 -29.81 -19.13 2.33
C MET A 26 -28.71 -18.62 1.40
N LEU A 27 -28.07 -19.52 0.64
CA LEU A 27 -27.04 -19.16 -0.35
C LEU A 27 -27.64 -18.30 -1.47
N MET A 28 -28.78 -18.70 -2.04
CA MET A 28 -29.46 -17.91 -3.07
C MET A 28 -29.86 -16.52 -2.55
N LEU A 29 -30.35 -16.42 -1.31
CA LEU A 29 -30.70 -15.15 -0.70
C LEU A 29 -29.48 -14.25 -0.53
N MET A 30 -28.37 -14.79 0.00
CA MET A 30 -27.12 -14.04 0.13
C MET A 30 -26.59 -13.55 -1.22
N LEU A 31 -26.66 -14.38 -2.26
CA LEU A 31 -26.23 -14.01 -3.61
C LEU A 31 -27.09 -12.87 -4.16
N MET A 32 -28.43 -12.95 -4.02
CA MET A 32 -29.32 -11.86 -4.43
C MET A 32 -29.05 -10.56 -3.68
N LEU A 33 -28.77 -10.62 -2.38
CA LEU A 33 -28.42 -9.45 -1.57
C LEU A 33 -27.11 -8.82 -2.04
N MET A 34 -26.07 -9.62 -2.26
CA MET A 34 -24.79 -9.13 -2.79
C MET A 34 -24.95 -8.47 -4.16
N LEU A 35 -25.74 -9.06 -5.05
CA LEU A 35 -26.01 -8.50 -6.37
C LEU A 35 -26.75 -7.17 -6.27
N MET A 36 -27.76 -7.07 -5.42
CA MET A 36 -28.46 -5.81 -5.16
C MET A 36 -27.53 -4.72 -4.61
N LEU A 37 -26.65 -5.07 -3.68
CA LEU A 37 -25.69 -4.12 -3.11
C LEU A 37 -24.70 -3.62 -4.18
N MET A 38 -24.16 -4.50 -5.01
CA MET A 38 -23.31 -4.12 -6.13
C MET A 38 -24.02 -3.18 -7.11
N LEU A 39 -25.29 -3.48 -7.43
CA LEU A 39 -26.09 -2.64 -8.33
C LEU A 39 -26.31 -1.25 -7.73
N MET A 40 -26.65 -1.15 -6.44
CA MET A 40 -26.78 0.14 -5.76
C MET A 40 -25.48 0.94 -5.76
N LEU A 41 -24.33 0.29 -5.53
CA LEU A 41 -23.03 0.94 -5.55
C LEU A 41 -22.69 1.47 -6.95
N MET A 42 -22.92 0.67 -8.00
CA MET A 42 -22.71 1.14 -9.38
C MET A 42 -23.61 2.33 -9.72
N LEU A 43 -24.87 2.31 -9.29
CA LEU A 43 -25.80 3.42 -9.51
C LEU A 43 -25.33 4.70 -8.81
N MET A 44 -24.89 4.59 -7.54
CA MET A 44 -24.31 5.71 -6.80
C MET A 44 -23.08 6.29 -7.50
N LEU A 45 -22.18 5.43 -7.98
CA LEU A 45 -20.98 5.87 -8.69
C LEU A 45 -21.33 6.60 -9.99
N MET A 46 -22.27 6.07 -10.79
CA MET A 46 -22.75 6.77 -12.00
C MET A 46 -23.37 8.13 -11.67
N LEU A 47 -24.14 8.22 -10.59
CA LEU A 47 -24.75 9.49 -10.16
C LEU A 47 -23.68 10.51 -9.76
N MET A 48 -22.67 10.09 -8.99
CA MET A 48 -21.54 10.94 -8.64
C MET A 48 -20.77 11.44 -9.86
N LEU A 49 -20.52 10.55 -10.83
CA LEU A 49 -19.84 10.91 -12.07
C LEU A 49 -20.66 11.93 -12.88
N MET A 50 -21.97 11.71 -13.02
CA MET A 50 -22.87 12.68 -13.65
C MET A 50 -22.84 14.05 -12.95
N LEU A 51 -22.84 14.07 -11.62
CA LEU A 51 -22.79 15.30 -10.84
C LEU A 51 -21.47 16.04 -11.07
N MET A 52 -20.34 15.33 -11.04
CA MET A 52 -19.02 15.92 -11.34
C MET A 52 -18.96 16.49 -12.76
N LEU A 53 -19.52 15.79 -13.75
CA LEU A 53 -19.57 16.25 -15.14
C LEU A 53 -20.42 17.52 -15.26
N MET A 54 -21.60 17.56 -14.63
CA MET A 54 -22.42 18.78 -14.60
C MET A 54 -21.69 19.95 -13.93
N LEU A 55 -20.97 19.70 -12.84
CA LEU A 55 -20.20 20.73 -12.15
C LEU A 55 -19.08 21.28 -13.05
N MET A 56 -18.31 20.42 -13.72
CA MET A 56 -17.32 20.86 -14.70
C MET A 56 -17.94 21.69 -15.83
N LEU A 57 -19.09 21.25 -16.36
CA LEU A 57 -19.77 21.97 -17.44
C LEU A 57 -20.20 23.36 -16.98
N MET A 58 -20.79 23.48 -15.78
CA MET A 58 -21.12 24.79 -15.20
C MET A 58 -19.88 25.67 -15.00
N LEU A 59 -18.76 25.09 -14.55
CA LEU A 59 -17.51 25.82 -14.36
C LEU A 59 -16.96 26.33 -15.70
N MET A 60 -16.94 25.49 -16.74
CA MET A 60 -16.54 25.92 -18.08
C MET A 60 -17.44 27.03 -18.63
N LEU A 61 -18.75 26.92 -18.42
CA LEU A 61 -19.72 27.94 -18.85
C LEU A 61 -19.45 29.28 -18.13
N MET A 62 -19.25 29.26 -16.81
CA MET A 62 -18.87 30.46 -16.06
C MET A 62 -17.55 31.06 -16.57
N LEU A 63 -16.55 30.23 -16.85
CA LEU A 63 -15.26 30.69 -17.38
C LEU A 63 -15.43 31.36 -18.75
N MET A 64 -16.18 30.74 -19.67
CA MET A 64 -16.48 31.36 -20.97
C MET A 64 -17.22 32.70 -20.80
N LEU A 65 -18.19 32.78 -19.88
CA LEU A 65 -18.94 34.00 -19.63
C LEU A 65 -18.01 35.11 -19.11
N MET A 66 -17.14 34.80 -18.14
CA MET A 66 -16.14 35.76 -17.66
C MET A 66 -15.19 36.24 -18.77
N LEU A 67 -14.72 35.33 -19.62
CA LEU A 67 -13.86 35.68 -20.75
C LEU A 67 -14.59 36.61 -21.72
N MET A 68 -15.85 36.30 -22.07
CA MET A 68 -16.66 37.14 -22.94
C MET A 68 -16.90 38.54 -22.34
N LEU A 69 -17.16 38.63 -21.04
CA LEU A 69 -17.31 39.91 -20.33
C LEU A 69 -16.01 40.71 -20.36
N MET A 70 -14.88 40.07 -20.06
CA MET A 70 -13.56 40.71 -20.11
C MET A 70 -13.23 41.23 -21.52
N LEU A 71 -13.57 40.47 -22.56
CA LEU A 71 -13.39 40.90 -23.96
C LEU A 71 -14.28 42.11 -24.28
N MET A 72 -15.56 42.09 -23.89
CA MET A 72 -16.45 43.25 -24.04
C MET A 72 -15.91 44.51 -23.34
N LEU A 73 -15.38 44.34 -22.12
CA LEU A 73 -14.82 45.45 -21.35
C LEU A 73 -13.57 46.02 -22.04
N MET A 74 -12.70 45.15 -22.56
CA MET A 74 -11.50 45.55 -23.31
C MET A 74 -11.86 46.32 -24.59
N LEU A 75 -12.88 45.87 -25.34
CA LEU A 75 -13.36 46.60 -26.52
C LEU A 75 -13.92 47.98 -26.16
N MET A 76 -14.72 48.07 -25.10
CA MET A 76 -15.29 49.35 -24.64
C MET A 76 -14.20 50.35 -24.19
N LEU A 77 -13.11 49.87 -23.59
CA LEU A 77 -11.96 50.72 -23.23
C LEU A 77 -11.17 51.19 -24.46
N MET A 78 -11.10 50.39 -25.53
CA MET A 78 -10.41 50.78 -26.77
C MET A 78 -11.19 51.87 -27.52
N ASP A 79 -12.52 51.77 -27.59
CA ASP A 79 -13.36 52.79 -28.23
C ASP A 79 -13.34 54.13 -27.49
N ALA A 80 -13.08 54.14 -26.17
CA ALA A 80 -12.97 55.36 -25.39
C ALA A 80 -11.64 56.11 -25.58
N ALA A 81 -10.60 55.45 -26.12
CA ALA A 81 -9.27 56.03 -26.26
C ALA A 81 -9.05 56.81 -27.56
N ASP A 82 -9.97 56.73 -28.53
CA ASP A 82 -9.80 57.28 -29.88
C ASP A 82 -10.58 58.60 -30.13
N ALA A 83 -11.16 59.21 -29.08
CA ALA A 83 -12.09 60.34 -29.22
C ALA A 83 -11.46 61.75 -29.21
N ASP A 84 -10.14 61.92 -29.03
CA ASP A 84 -9.54 63.24 -28.73
C ASP A 84 -8.49 63.77 -29.75
N ALA A 85 -8.44 63.27 -31.00
CA ALA A 85 -7.37 63.64 -31.94
C ALA A 85 -7.72 64.65 -33.06
N ASP A 86 -8.93 65.21 -33.13
CA ASP A 86 -9.31 66.15 -34.20
C ASP A 86 -9.86 67.47 -33.64
N GLY A 87 -8.98 68.43 -33.33
CA GLY A 87 -9.46 69.76 -32.94
C GLY A 87 -8.40 70.80 -32.58
N ALA A 88 -7.65 71.27 -33.58
CA ALA A 88 -7.35 72.69 -33.84
C ALA A 88 -5.92 72.89 -34.40
N ASP A 89 -5.82 72.83 -35.73
CA ASP A 89 -4.78 73.51 -36.48
C ASP A 89 -5.47 74.40 -37.51
N ALA A 90 -5.24 75.72 -37.42
CA ALA A 90 -5.34 76.71 -38.51
C ALA A 90 -5.16 78.15 -37.96
N ASP A 91 -3.93 78.64 -38.11
CA ASP A 91 -3.57 79.92 -38.72
C ASP A 91 -4.09 81.25 -38.15
N ALA A 92 -3.19 82.02 -37.54
CA ALA A 92 -3.19 83.48 -37.61
C ALA A 92 -1.78 84.07 -37.42
N ASP A 93 -0.97 84.04 -38.48
CA ASP A 93 0.14 84.98 -38.66
C ASP A 93 -0.40 86.34 -39.11
N GLY A 94 0.06 87.44 -38.51
CA GLY A 94 -0.28 88.79 -39.02
C GLY A 94 0.12 89.96 -38.12
N ALA A 95 1.37 90.39 -38.27
CA ALA A 95 2.03 91.59 -37.73
C ALA A 95 1.20 92.89 -37.60
N ALA A 96 1.50 93.72 -36.59
CA ALA A 96 2.20 95.02 -36.73
C ALA A 96 2.01 95.95 -35.50
N ASP A 97 3.12 96.53 -35.05
CA ASP A 97 3.36 97.82 -34.37
C ASP A 97 2.21 98.55 -33.65
N ALA A 98 2.45 98.92 -32.38
CA ALA A 98 2.68 100.33 -32.02
C ALA A 98 3.02 100.48 -30.53
N ASP A 99 4.02 101.33 -30.29
CA ASP A 99 4.54 101.81 -29.01
C ASP A 99 3.48 102.42 -28.08
N ALA A 100 3.69 102.25 -26.77
CA ALA A 100 3.45 103.32 -25.80
C ALA A 100 4.16 103.02 -24.47
N ASP A 101 5.22 103.79 -24.22
CA ASP A 101 5.91 103.95 -22.95
C ASP A 101 4.94 104.34 -21.82
N GLY A 102 5.18 103.81 -20.62
CA GLY A 102 4.45 104.20 -19.42
C GLY A 102 5.05 103.59 -18.16
N ALA A 103 5.97 104.34 -17.58
CA ALA A 103 6.78 104.03 -16.40
C ALA A 103 5.97 103.86 -15.09
N ASP A 104 6.75 103.51 -14.06
CA ASP A 104 6.44 103.40 -12.62
C ASP A 104 5.84 102.03 -12.24
N GLY A 105 6.55 101.10 -11.60
CA GLY A 105 7.52 101.27 -10.53
C GLY A 105 6.91 100.67 -9.26
N ALA A 106 7.32 99.45 -8.89
CA ALA A 106 7.23 98.94 -7.53
C ALA A 106 7.96 97.59 -7.43
N ASP A 107 8.98 97.59 -6.58
CA ASP A 107 9.60 96.43 -5.97
C ASP A 107 8.55 95.46 -5.41
N ALA A 108 8.72 94.17 -5.72
CA ALA A 108 8.35 93.08 -4.83
C ALA A 108 9.11 91.83 -5.24
N ASP A 109 10.21 91.59 -4.53
CA ASP A 109 10.83 90.29 -4.35
C ASP A 109 9.76 89.23 -4.06
N ALA A 110 9.67 88.21 -4.92
CA ALA A 110 9.02 86.95 -4.60
C ALA A 110 9.66 85.85 -5.46
N ASP A 111 10.90 85.51 -5.09
CA ASP A 111 11.39 84.13 -5.20
C ASP A 111 10.39 83.23 -4.45
N ALA A 112 9.45 82.66 -5.18
CA ALA A 112 8.59 81.59 -4.69
C ALA A 112 8.99 80.33 -5.44
N ASP A 113 9.89 79.60 -4.81
CA ASP A 113 10.31 78.25 -5.14
C ASP A 113 9.10 77.42 -5.58
N ALA A 114 9.12 77.00 -6.84
CA ALA A 114 8.23 75.97 -7.36
C ALA A 114 8.71 74.61 -6.82
N ASP A 115 8.54 74.40 -5.51
CA ASP A 115 8.53 73.07 -4.90
C ASP A 115 7.25 72.38 -5.35
N ALA A 116 7.32 71.80 -6.56
CA ALA A 116 6.41 70.76 -6.96
C ALA A 116 6.58 69.61 -5.97
N ASP A 117 5.64 69.51 -5.04
CA ASP A 117 5.36 68.33 -4.22
C ASP A 117 5.12 67.12 -5.15
N VAL A 118 6.21 66.52 -5.63
CA VAL A 118 6.20 65.16 -6.14
C VAL A 118 6.00 64.30 -4.89
N PRO A 119 4.84 63.64 -4.69
CA PRO A 119 4.66 62.77 -3.54
C PRO A 119 5.75 61.70 -3.61
N SER A 120 6.70 61.81 -2.69
CA SER A 120 7.87 60.97 -2.57
C SER A 120 7.55 59.49 -2.86
N LEU A 121 7.99 59.03 -4.02
CA LEU A 121 7.87 57.65 -4.51
C LEU A 121 8.48 56.62 -3.51
N HIS A 122 9.26 57.11 -2.55
CA HIS A 122 9.84 56.33 -1.46
C HIS A 122 8.81 55.79 -0.46
N GLN A 123 7.64 56.44 -0.30
CA GLN A 123 6.65 56.00 0.70
C GLN A 123 5.74 54.88 0.19
N PHE A 124 5.51 54.79 -1.14
CA PHE A 124 4.84 53.66 -1.77
C PHE A 124 5.72 52.42 -1.88
N GLY A 125 7.04 52.59 -2.06
CA GLY A 125 7.97 51.48 -2.13
C GLY A 125 8.07 50.70 -0.80
N VAL A 126 8.10 51.40 0.33
CA VAL A 126 8.22 50.76 1.66
C VAL A 126 6.91 50.06 2.07
N THR A 127 5.76 50.63 1.76
CA THR A 127 4.46 49.98 2.04
C THR A 127 4.19 48.80 1.12
N ALA A 128 4.57 48.87 -0.16
CA ALA A 128 4.49 47.72 -1.07
C ALA A 128 5.48 46.61 -0.68
N ALA A 129 6.72 46.96 -0.30
CA ALA A 129 7.72 45.98 0.16
C ALA A 129 7.31 45.31 1.48
N LEU A 130 6.75 46.06 2.43
CA LEU A 130 6.17 45.50 3.65
C LEU A 130 4.96 44.63 3.35
N GLY A 131 4.09 45.03 2.41
CA GLY A 131 2.96 44.22 1.97
C GLY A 131 3.39 42.88 1.36
N VAL A 132 4.40 42.88 0.48
CA VAL A 132 4.95 41.65 -0.12
C VAL A 132 5.65 40.78 0.93
N MET A 133 6.45 41.37 1.83
CA MET A 133 7.06 40.63 2.94
C MET A 133 6.01 40.01 3.86
N LEU A 134 4.92 40.73 4.15
CA LEU A 134 3.85 40.23 5.01
C LEU A 134 3.08 39.11 4.32
N VAL A 135 2.81 39.22 3.01
CA VAL A 135 2.17 38.14 2.22
C VAL A 135 3.09 36.92 2.09
N LEU A 136 4.40 37.10 1.90
CA LEU A 136 5.37 35.99 1.90
C LEU A 136 5.45 35.33 3.28
N VAL A 137 5.52 36.11 4.35
CA VAL A 137 5.51 35.57 5.71
C VAL A 137 4.19 34.87 6.01
N PHE A 138 3.04 35.40 5.59
CA PHE A 138 1.73 34.76 5.80
C PHE A 138 1.56 33.49 4.96
N THR A 139 2.02 33.50 3.70
CA THR A 139 1.99 32.30 2.84
C THR A 139 2.93 31.24 3.38
N PHE A 140 4.14 31.58 3.82
CA PHE A 140 5.02 30.64 4.51
C PHE A 140 4.44 30.17 5.86
N LEU A 141 3.85 31.05 6.67
CA LEU A 141 3.23 30.70 7.96
C LEU A 141 1.89 29.96 7.83
N ILE A 142 1.25 29.95 6.66
CA ILE A 142 0.05 29.12 6.41
C ILE A 142 0.44 27.83 5.70
N PHE A 143 1.26 27.89 4.65
CA PHE A 143 1.65 26.71 3.89
C PHE A 143 2.63 25.82 4.64
N ILE A 144 3.59 26.35 5.42
CA ILE A 144 4.47 25.48 6.22
C ILE A 144 3.64 24.66 7.19
N PRO A 145 2.80 25.22 8.08
CA PRO A 145 2.00 24.40 8.96
C PRO A 145 0.88 23.66 8.24
N ALA A 146 0.35 24.08 7.09
CA ALA A 146 -0.62 23.25 6.35
C ALA A 146 0.04 22.02 5.71
N VAL A 147 1.24 22.17 5.15
CA VAL A 147 2.05 21.06 4.62
C VAL A 147 2.55 20.18 5.77
N TRP A 148 3.02 20.78 6.86
CA TRP A 148 3.46 20.08 8.06
C TRP A 148 2.29 19.41 8.79
N LEU A 149 1.11 20.01 8.85
CA LEU A 149 -0.12 19.39 9.36
C LEU A 149 -0.64 18.31 8.42
N ASN A 150 -0.47 18.41 7.10
CA ASN A 150 -0.82 17.29 6.20
C ASN A 150 0.16 16.13 6.37
N TYR A 151 1.45 16.43 6.56
CA TYR A 151 2.47 15.44 6.90
C TYR A 151 2.14 14.75 8.23
N LEU A 152 1.83 15.53 9.27
CA LEU A 152 1.42 15.03 10.59
C LEU A 152 0.01 14.43 10.63
N ARG A 153 -0.90 14.76 9.70
CA ARG A 153 -2.25 14.19 9.61
C ARG A 153 -2.23 12.82 8.94
N ILE A 154 -1.22 12.55 8.11
CA ILE A 154 -0.89 11.20 7.67
C ILE A 154 -0.40 10.38 8.88
N ASP A 155 0.34 10.99 9.81
CA ASP A 155 0.77 10.33 11.06
C ASP A 155 -0.33 10.22 12.14
N ARG A 156 -1.29 11.15 12.21
CA ARG A 156 -2.31 11.21 13.29
C ARG A 156 -3.67 10.60 12.96
N ALA A 157 -3.97 10.27 11.71
CA ALA A 157 -5.25 9.64 11.38
C ALA A 157 -5.42 8.21 11.96
N SER A 158 -4.42 7.67 12.66
CA SER A 158 -4.47 6.33 13.27
C SER A 158 -4.57 6.30 14.81
N VAL A 159 -4.59 7.43 15.54
CA VAL A 159 -4.57 7.36 17.02
C VAL A 159 -5.48 8.41 17.66
N ASP A 160 -6.72 8.03 17.90
CA ASP A 160 -7.51 8.50 19.05
C ASP A 160 -8.03 7.28 19.81
N CYS A 161 -7.20 6.76 20.73
CA CYS A 161 -7.66 5.85 21.79
C CYS A 161 -7.47 6.56 23.14
N ALA A 162 -8.56 6.63 23.89
CA ALA A 162 -8.69 7.26 25.20
C ALA A 162 -7.73 6.67 26.26
N PRO A 163 -7.41 7.43 27.32
CA PRO A 163 -6.40 7.03 28.29
C PRO A 163 -6.96 6.01 29.28
N CYS A 164 -6.31 4.85 29.39
CA CYS A 164 -6.50 3.95 30.53
C CYS A 164 -5.15 3.51 31.11
N PHE A 165 -5.05 3.73 32.42
CA PHE A 165 -4.12 3.15 33.39
C PHE A 165 -2.64 3.57 33.35
N ALA A 166 -2.32 4.47 34.28
CA ALA A 166 -0.97 4.65 34.81
C ALA A 166 -0.55 3.42 35.63
N MET A 167 0.60 2.82 35.29
CA MET A 167 1.38 1.96 36.17
C MET A 167 2.73 2.62 36.50
N PRO A 168 3.28 2.37 37.70
CA PRO A 168 4.47 3.07 38.18
C PRO A 168 5.75 2.50 37.56
N GLN A 169 6.65 3.39 37.17
CA GLN A 169 8.01 3.08 36.74
C GLN A 169 8.83 2.53 37.92
N SER A 170 9.42 1.33 37.75
CA SER A 170 10.57 0.90 38.56
C SER A 170 11.78 0.74 37.65
N SER A 171 12.82 1.49 37.98
CA SER A 171 14.13 1.56 37.37
C SER A 171 14.98 0.29 37.58
N ALA A 172 15.92 0.11 36.65
CA ALA A 172 16.97 -0.91 36.54
C ALA A 172 16.61 -2.18 35.73
N LEU A 173 16.93 -2.13 34.42
CA LEU A 173 16.98 -3.29 33.54
C LEU A 173 18.33 -4.03 33.70
N PRO A 174 18.35 -5.36 33.90
CA PRO A 174 19.57 -6.16 33.93
C PRO A 174 20.15 -6.41 32.51
N PRO A 175 21.45 -6.73 32.38
CA PRO A 175 22.07 -7.06 31.09
C PRO A 175 21.44 -8.31 30.46
N CYS A 176 21.23 -8.29 29.13
CA CYS A 176 20.63 -9.36 28.32
C CYS A 176 21.17 -10.75 28.75
N GLY A 177 20.37 -11.48 29.52
CA GLY A 177 20.65 -12.85 29.96
C GLY A 177 20.20 -13.85 28.91
N THR A 178 21.04 -14.83 28.61
CA THR A 178 20.84 -15.91 27.62
C THR A 178 19.85 -16.97 28.11
N GLY A 179 18.63 -16.58 28.49
CA GLY A 179 17.56 -17.47 28.93
C GLY A 179 16.60 -17.77 27.80
N GLY A 180 16.63 -19.01 27.30
CA GLY A 180 15.87 -19.45 26.14
C GLY A 180 14.39 -19.64 26.43
N ASP A 181 13.57 -19.01 25.59
CA ASP A 181 12.26 -19.48 25.15
C ASP A 181 12.04 -18.88 23.75
N ASN A 182 12.39 -19.65 22.72
CA ASN A 182 12.37 -19.20 21.32
C ASN A 182 10.94 -19.19 20.79
N VAL A 183 10.30 -18.02 20.78
CA VAL A 183 9.13 -17.76 19.93
C VAL A 183 9.65 -17.55 18.51
N VAL A 184 9.47 -18.56 17.65
CA VAL A 184 9.96 -18.53 16.27
C VAL A 184 9.01 -17.70 15.39
N PRO A 185 9.48 -16.61 14.75
CA PRO A 185 8.67 -15.85 13.81
C PRO A 185 8.38 -16.64 12.52
N SER A 186 7.28 -16.31 11.86
CA SER A 186 6.83 -16.95 10.61
C SER A 186 7.92 -16.92 9.52
N PRO A 187 8.18 -18.05 8.84
CA PRO A 187 9.27 -18.15 7.88
C PRO A 187 8.95 -17.51 6.52
N ILE A 188 9.99 -17.04 5.84
CA ILE A 188 9.92 -16.57 4.46
C ILE A 188 10.21 -17.76 3.53
N TYR A 189 9.34 -18.00 2.56
CA TYR A 189 9.48 -19.11 1.61
C TYR A 189 10.03 -18.61 0.28
N ALA A 190 11.07 -19.28 -0.24
CA ALA A 190 11.53 -19.15 -1.61
C ALA A 190 11.40 -20.52 -2.29
N GLU A 191 10.58 -20.61 -3.33
CA GLU A 191 10.39 -21.83 -4.11
C GLU A 191 11.37 -21.84 -5.29
N VAL A 192 12.16 -22.92 -5.39
CA VAL A 192 13.05 -23.19 -6.52
C VAL A 192 12.61 -24.52 -7.13
N VAL A 193 11.92 -24.46 -8.27
CA VAL A 193 11.53 -25.65 -9.01
C VAL A 193 12.71 -26.10 -9.86
N LEU A 194 13.22 -27.31 -9.58
CA LEU A 194 14.25 -27.93 -10.42
C LEU A 194 13.56 -28.88 -11.39
N THR A 195 13.68 -28.62 -12.68
CA THR A 195 13.27 -29.56 -13.73
C THR A 195 14.46 -30.45 -14.08
N PRO A 196 14.28 -31.79 -14.17
CA PRO A 196 15.37 -32.68 -14.54
C PRO A 196 15.87 -32.33 -15.96
N PRO A 197 17.18 -32.44 -16.23
CA PRO A 197 17.71 -32.23 -17.57
C PRO A 197 17.04 -33.24 -18.52
N SER A 198 16.46 -32.73 -19.62
CA SER A 198 15.92 -33.59 -20.67
C SER A 198 17.00 -34.55 -21.15
N PRO A 199 16.72 -35.86 -21.27
CA PRO A 199 17.72 -36.83 -21.72
C PRO A 199 18.21 -36.42 -23.10
N GLY A 200 19.48 -36.02 -23.16
CA GLY A 200 20.17 -35.66 -24.38
C GLY A 200 20.03 -36.77 -25.41
N ARG A 201 19.35 -36.45 -26.50
CA ARG A 201 19.14 -37.34 -27.64
C ARG A 201 20.49 -37.57 -28.32
N ASN A 202 21.20 -38.62 -27.92
CA ASN A 202 22.41 -39.07 -28.63
C ASN A 202 22.03 -39.43 -30.09
N PRO A 203 22.71 -38.87 -31.10
CA PRO A 203 22.47 -39.26 -32.49
C PRO A 203 23.15 -40.61 -32.77
N SER A 204 22.31 -41.58 -33.14
CA SER A 204 22.58 -42.70 -34.06
C SER A 204 23.87 -43.51 -33.87
N LEU A 205 23.72 -44.73 -33.36
CA LEU A 205 24.39 -45.92 -33.91
C LEU A 205 23.43 -47.10 -33.82
N SER A 206 22.78 -47.38 -34.95
CA SER A 206 21.93 -48.53 -35.21
C SER A 206 22.76 -49.81 -35.40
N PRO A 207 22.37 -50.96 -34.83
CA PRO A 207 22.72 -52.27 -35.37
C PRO A 207 21.54 -52.87 -36.15
N PRO A 208 21.79 -53.77 -37.12
CA PRO A 208 20.76 -54.29 -37.99
C PRO A 208 19.97 -55.43 -37.32
N SER A 209 18.66 -55.41 -37.52
CA SER A 209 17.79 -56.56 -37.28
C SER A 209 18.16 -57.73 -38.20
N PRO A 210 17.79 -58.95 -37.82
CA PRO A 210 16.90 -59.69 -38.72
C PRO A 210 15.73 -60.43 -38.01
N LEU A 211 14.59 -60.42 -38.70
CA LEU A 211 13.64 -61.51 -38.94
C LEU A 211 12.94 -62.22 -37.73
N ALA A 212 11.71 -61.76 -37.50
CA ALA A 212 10.41 -62.43 -37.17
C ALA A 212 10.29 -63.99 -37.21
N PRO A 213 9.11 -64.60 -36.87
CA PRO A 213 8.10 -64.34 -35.80
C PRO A 213 7.53 -65.63 -35.13
N ALA A 214 6.78 -65.52 -34.01
CA ALA A 214 5.67 -66.41 -33.61
C ALA A 214 4.96 -65.82 -32.36
N HIS A 215 3.70 -65.39 -32.42
CA HIS A 215 2.43 -66.12 -32.21
C HIS A 215 2.04 -66.42 -30.73
N ILE A 216 0.74 -66.22 -30.45
CA ILE A 216 -0.12 -66.62 -29.30
C ILE A 216 -0.53 -65.42 -28.41
N GLN A 217 -1.70 -64.80 -28.59
CA GLN A 217 -3.10 -65.16 -28.23
C GLN A 217 -3.50 -64.98 -26.75
N SER A 218 -4.51 -64.11 -26.56
CA SER A 218 -5.58 -64.11 -25.54
C SER A 218 -5.16 -63.72 -24.10
N THR A 219 -5.91 -63.01 -23.28
CA THR A 219 -7.37 -62.96 -23.07
C THR A 219 -7.72 -61.72 -22.23
N VAL A 220 -8.83 -61.06 -22.56
CA VAL A 220 -9.70 -60.22 -21.69
C VAL A 220 -10.50 -61.22 -20.81
N PRO A 221 -10.99 -60.98 -19.55
CA PRO A 221 -11.90 -59.86 -19.27
C PRO A 221 -12.15 -59.33 -17.83
N ASN A 222 -12.83 -58.18 -17.78
CA ASN A 222 -13.98 -57.80 -16.94
C ASN A 222 -13.94 -57.64 -15.40
N LEU A 223 -14.30 -56.39 -15.02
CA LEU A 223 -15.40 -55.95 -14.13
C LEU A 223 -15.40 -56.18 -12.59
N HIS A 224 -15.96 -55.13 -11.97
CA HIS A 224 -16.76 -55.04 -10.73
C HIS A 224 -16.11 -54.52 -9.44
N SER A 225 -16.41 -53.24 -9.17
CA SER A 225 -17.03 -52.70 -7.95
C SER A 225 -17.17 -53.65 -6.75
N VAL A 226 -16.68 -53.25 -5.57
CA VAL A 226 -17.38 -53.41 -4.28
C VAL A 226 -16.89 -52.34 -3.27
N THR A 227 -17.88 -51.72 -2.63
CA THR A 227 -17.90 -50.88 -1.42
C THR A 227 -17.40 -51.57 -0.15
N ALA A 228 -16.70 -50.87 0.75
CA ALA A 228 -16.82 -51.05 2.21
C ALA A 228 -16.06 -49.97 3.01
N SER A 229 -16.77 -49.32 3.93
CA SER A 229 -16.31 -48.71 5.21
C SER A 229 -16.12 -49.85 6.26
N PRO A 230 -15.78 -49.70 7.58
CA PRO A 230 -15.69 -48.48 8.43
C PRO A 230 -14.64 -48.49 9.60
N GLN A 231 -14.76 -47.48 10.51
CA GLN A 231 -14.33 -47.40 11.93
C GLN A 231 -12.83 -47.27 12.24
N ASP A 232 -12.36 -46.69 13.35
CA ASP A 232 -12.78 -45.73 14.39
C ASP A 232 -11.49 -45.49 15.20
N ASP A 233 -11.32 -44.30 15.81
CA ASP A 233 -10.94 -44.10 17.23
C ASP A 233 -10.06 -42.88 17.56
N ALA A 234 -10.50 -42.27 18.66
CA ALA A 234 -9.76 -41.53 19.69
C ALA A 234 -9.43 -40.05 19.47
N ALA A 235 -10.28 -39.18 20.04
CA ALA A 235 -9.81 -37.97 20.71
C ALA A 235 -10.65 -37.72 21.98
N GLY A 236 -9.95 -37.73 23.11
CA GLY A 236 -10.48 -37.62 24.46
C GLY A 236 -10.87 -36.20 24.87
N GLN A 237 -11.72 -36.20 25.90
CA GLN A 237 -12.24 -35.06 26.64
C GLN A 237 -11.14 -34.24 27.33
N CYS A 238 -11.34 -32.93 27.42
CA CYS A 238 -10.94 -32.13 28.57
C CYS A 238 -12.02 -31.08 28.86
N HIS A 239 -12.59 -31.18 30.07
CA HIS A 239 -13.49 -30.23 30.72
C HIS A 239 -12.79 -28.89 30.99
N PHE A 240 -13.50 -27.78 30.82
CA PHE A 240 -13.23 -26.54 31.55
C PHE A 240 -14.54 -25.96 32.09
N SER A 241 -14.47 -25.59 33.37
CA SER A 241 -15.55 -25.15 34.25
C SER A 241 -15.94 -23.68 34.01
N GLU A 242 -17.24 -23.42 33.89
CA GLU A 242 -17.83 -22.09 33.97
C GLU A 242 -17.96 -21.64 35.44
N HIS A 243 -17.38 -20.49 35.77
CA HIS A 243 -17.69 -19.75 37.00
C HIS A 243 -18.49 -18.48 36.67
N SER A 244 -19.79 -18.60 36.91
CA SER A 244 -20.75 -17.58 37.41
C SER A 244 -20.23 -16.14 37.62
N VAL A 245 -20.77 -15.19 36.85
CA VAL A 245 -20.73 -13.74 37.14
C VAL A 245 -22.09 -13.28 37.68
N ALA A 246 -22.02 -12.53 38.77
CA ALA A 246 -23.14 -12.05 39.57
C ALA A 246 -23.88 -10.87 38.95
N HIS A 247 -25.16 -10.80 39.33
CA HIS A 247 -26.17 -9.83 38.97
C HIS A 247 -26.13 -8.55 39.84
N ARG A 248 -26.66 -7.45 39.25
CA ARG A 248 -27.41 -6.28 39.82
C ARG A 248 -26.61 -5.02 40.29
N PRO A 249 -27.26 -3.84 40.44
CA PRO A 249 -28.14 -3.10 39.51
C PRO A 249 -28.01 -1.55 39.61
N ASN A 250 -28.80 -0.81 38.80
CA ASN A 250 -29.23 0.61 38.96
C ASN A 250 -28.12 1.68 38.89
N GLY A 251 -28.29 2.86 38.32
CA GLY A 251 -29.43 3.60 37.79
C GLY A 251 -28.91 5.00 37.41
N ASP A 252 -29.82 5.87 36.97
CA ASP A 252 -29.68 7.31 36.78
C ASP A 252 -29.55 7.82 35.33
N CYS A 253 -30.74 8.17 34.87
CA CYS A 253 -31.11 9.04 33.78
C CYS A 253 -30.50 10.43 33.90
N LEU A 254 -30.01 10.99 32.78
CA LEU A 254 -30.08 12.43 32.53
C LEU A 254 -30.46 12.67 31.05
N ASN A 255 -31.67 13.20 30.88
CA ASN A 255 -32.23 13.74 29.66
C ASN A 255 -31.54 15.08 29.32
N SER A 256 -31.23 15.30 28.04
CA SER A 256 -31.20 16.64 27.47
C SER A 256 -31.96 16.64 26.14
N SER A 257 -33.28 16.82 26.24
CA SER A 257 -34.14 17.22 25.12
C SER A 257 -33.98 18.73 24.91
N THR A 258 -33.55 19.13 23.72
CA THR A 258 -33.68 20.51 23.25
C THR A 258 -35.08 20.69 22.69
N ASP A 259 -35.93 21.38 23.46
CA ASP A 259 -37.25 21.84 23.07
C ASP A 259 -37.14 22.88 21.96
N LEU A 260 -37.70 22.54 20.78
CA LEU A 260 -37.97 23.49 19.71
C LEU A 260 -39.41 23.99 19.90
N ALA A 261 -39.55 25.19 20.49
CA ALA A 261 -40.83 25.83 20.69
C ALA A 261 -41.47 26.24 19.35
N ILE A 262 -42.57 25.57 19.01
CA ILE A 262 -43.54 25.98 18.01
C ILE A 262 -44.36 27.11 18.62
N VAL A 263 -44.21 28.33 18.10
CA VAL A 263 -45.14 29.43 18.36
C VAL A 263 -46.05 29.57 17.15
N SER A 264 -47.29 29.15 17.35
CA SER A 264 -48.41 29.32 16.44
C SER A 264 -49.32 30.46 16.89
N ASP A 265 -49.79 31.22 15.89
CA ASP A 265 -50.89 32.20 15.86
C ASP A 265 -50.71 33.58 16.53
N VAL A 266 -51.00 34.64 15.73
CA VAL A 266 -52.25 35.44 15.83
C VAL A 266 -52.25 36.59 14.79
N THR A 267 -53.19 36.48 13.84
CA THR A 267 -53.96 37.52 13.10
C THR A 267 -53.28 38.64 12.31
N ALA A 268 -53.49 38.63 10.98
CA ALA A 268 -53.36 39.79 10.08
C ALA A 268 -54.75 40.17 9.48
N PRO A 269 -55.05 41.48 9.29
CA PRO A 269 -56.27 41.95 8.64
C PRO A 269 -56.16 41.90 7.10
N PRO A 270 -57.29 41.91 6.37
CA PRO A 270 -57.31 41.68 4.94
C PRO A 270 -57.01 42.97 4.17
N GLY A 271 -56.23 42.86 3.10
CA GLY A 271 -56.14 43.89 2.08
C GLY A 271 -54.72 44.29 1.74
N VAL A 272 -54.36 43.99 0.49
CA VAL A 272 -53.24 44.50 -0.32
C VAL A 272 -52.14 43.45 -0.57
N SER A 273 -52.18 42.96 -1.81
CA SER A 273 -51.25 42.03 -2.45
C SER A 273 -49.81 42.55 -2.42
N ARG A 274 -49.04 42.14 -1.41
CA ARG A 274 -47.59 42.34 -1.27
C ARG A 274 -46.74 41.27 -1.98
N ALA A 275 -47.39 40.27 -2.59
CA ALA A 275 -46.75 39.09 -3.19
C ALA A 275 -46.08 39.32 -4.57
N GLN A 276 -46.11 40.55 -5.09
CA GLN A 276 -45.49 40.92 -6.37
C GLN A 276 -44.33 41.91 -6.26
N ARG A 277 -44.00 42.42 -5.07
CA ARG A 277 -42.89 43.37 -4.90
C ARG A 277 -41.57 42.73 -4.45
N TRP A 278 -41.57 41.45 -4.10
CA TRP A 278 -40.36 40.70 -3.70
C TRP A 278 -39.78 39.81 -4.80
N ARG A 279 -40.44 39.70 -5.95
CA ARG A 279 -39.93 38.93 -7.10
C ARG A 279 -38.93 39.70 -7.97
N ASP A 280 -38.90 41.03 -7.85
CA ASP A 280 -38.06 41.91 -8.67
C ASP A 280 -36.97 42.64 -7.86
N ALA A 281 -36.78 42.30 -6.59
CA ALA A 281 -35.64 42.80 -5.82
C ALA A 281 -34.42 41.94 -6.16
N PRO A 282 -33.39 42.47 -6.85
CA PRO A 282 -32.18 41.70 -7.12
C PRO A 282 -31.59 41.26 -5.78
N LEU A 283 -31.58 39.94 -5.55
CA LEU A 283 -30.87 39.29 -4.45
C LEU A 283 -29.36 39.38 -4.72
N THR A 284 -28.84 40.59 -4.84
CA THR A 284 -27.41 40.85 -4.63
C THR A 284 -27.22 40.85 -3.13
N SER A 285 -27.07 39.66 -2.54
CA SER A 285 -26.45 39.58 -1.22
C SER A 285 -25.16 40.40 -1.28
N PRO A 286 -24.92 41.32 -0.34
CA PRO A 286 -23.70 42.11 -0.36
C PRO A 286 -22.53 41.13 -0.47
N PRO A 287 -21.61 41.32 -1.44
CA PRO A 287 -20.49 40.41 -1.61
C PRO A 287 -19.83 40.26 -0.25
N SER A 288 -19.62 39.00 0.15
CA SER A 288 -19.01 38.66 1.43
C SER A 288 -17.74 39.51 1.59
N THR A 289 -17.42 39.89 2.82
CA THR A 289 -16.23 40.69 3.11
C THR A 289 -14.96 40.07 2.51
N VAL A 290 -14.95 38.74 2.36
CA VAL A 290 -13.91 37.98 1.66
C VAL A 290 -13.86 38.30 0.17
N ASN A 291 -15.00 38.31 -0.54
CA ASN A 291 -15.02 38.63 -1.97
C ASN A 291 -14.55 40.07 -2.23
N ARG A 292 -14.96 41.04 -1.38
CA ARG A 292 -14.46 42.42 -1.51
C ARG A 292 -12.95 42.51 -1.28
N PHE A 293 -12.41 41.73 -0.34
CA PHE A 293 -10.96 41.67 -0.11
C PHE A 293 -10.23 41.04 -1.31
N VAL A 294 -10.75 39.93 -1.85
CA VAL A 294 -10.18 39.25 -3.01
C VAL A 294 -10.17 40.19 -4.22
N ASP A 295 -11.31 40.82 -4.52
CA ASP A 295 -11.47 41.66 -5.72
C ASP A 295 -10.70 42.98 -5.60
N SER A 296 -10.70 43.61 -4.42
CA SER A 296 -10.11 44.94 -4.23
C SER A 296 -8.61 44.92 -3.95
N ILE A 297 -8.12 43.87 -3.28
CA ILE A 297 -6.73 43.82 -2.78
C ILE A 297 -5.95 42.67 -3.39
N ALA A 298 -6.48 41.45 -3.36
CA ALA A 298 -5.72 40.28 -3.82
C ALA A 298 -5.54 40.26 -5.34
N MET A 299 -6.61 40.47 -6.11
CA MET A 299 -6.59 40.36 -7.56
C MET A 299 -5.65 41.39 -8.23
N PRO A 300 -5.64 42.69 -7.85
CA PRO A 300 -4.70 43.65 -8.43
C PRO A 300 -3.23 43.32 -8.15
N VAL A 301 -2.94 42.78 -6.97
CA VAL A 301 -1.57 42.37 -6.58
C VAL A 301 -1.15 41.12 -7.36
N LEU A 302 -2.04 40.12 -7.46
CA LEU A 302 -1.79 38.88 -8.19
C LEU A 302 -1.75 39.10 -9.72
N SER A 303 -2.44 40.11 -10.25
CA SER A 303 -2.42 40.46 -11.68
C SER A 303 -1.20 41.26 -12.11
N ASN A 304 -0.40 41.76 -11.18
CA ASN A 304 0.81 42.50 -11.50
C ASN A 304 1.84 41.58 -12.19
N SER A 305 2.31 41.96 -13.38
CA SER A 305 3.22 41.14 -14.20
C SER A 305 4.52 40.77 -13.47
N MET A 306 5.04 41.66 -12.62
CA MET A 306 6.21 41.36 -11.78
C MET A 306 5.91 40.27 -10.74
N PHE A 307 4.75 40.36 -10.09
CA PHE A 307 4.34 39.40 -9.07
C PHE A 307 4.04 38.03 -9.71
N GLN A 308 3.45 38.02 -10.90
CA GLN A 308 3.24 36.78 -11.68
C GLN A 308 4.56 36.10 -12.02
N LEU A 309 5.55 36.84 -12.54
CA LEU A 309 6.85 36.28 -12.89
C LEU A 309 7.57 35.72 -11.68
N LEU A 310 7.55 36.44 -10.54
CA LEU A 310 8.11 35.94 -9.28
C LEU A 310 7.39 34.67 -8.80
N THR A 311 6.06 34.65 -8.85
CA THR A 311 5.24 33.50 -8.43
C THR A 311 5.57 32.27 -9.28
N VAL A 312 5.62 32.42 -10.61
CA VAL A 312 6.00 31.34 -11.53
C VAL A 312 7.43 30.86 -11.24
N ALA A 313 8.37 31.77 -11.02
CA ALA A 313 9.75 31.41 -10.67
C ALA A 313 9.82 30.62 -9.34
N CYS A 314 9.06 31.01 -8.32
CA CYS A 314 8.97 30.30 -7.04
C CYS A 314 8.37 28.90 -7.21
N PHE A 315 7.28 28.76 -7.96
CA PHE A 315 6.68 27.45 -8.23
C PHE A 315 7.58 26.55 -9.06
N ALA A 316 8.30 27.10 -10.04
CA ALA A 316 9.28 26.36 -10.82
C ALA A 316 10.44 25.88 -9.95
N ALA A 317 10.98 26.73 -9.07
CA ALA A 317 12.03 26.35 -8.13
C ALA A 317 11.56 25.28 -7.13
N PHE A 318 10.32 25.42 -6.61
CA PHE A 318 9.71 24.40 -5.75
C PHE A 318 9.51 23.07 -6.48
N PHE A 319 9.03 23.10 -7.73
CA PHE A 319 8.88 21.90 -8.55
C PHE A 319 10.22 21.20 -8.79
N VAL A 320 11.27 21.96 -9.12
CA VAL A 320 12.64 21.42 -9.26
C VAL A 320 13.10 20.80 -7.94
N TYR A 321 12.90 21.48 -6.81
CA TYR A 321 13.24 20.96 -5.49
C TYR A 321 12.51 19.65 -5.16
N CYS A 322 11.19 19.58 -5.39
CA CYS A 322 10.41 18.36 -5.20
C CYS A 322 10.85 17.24 -6.14
N SER A 323 11.18 17.54 -7.39
CA SER A 323 11.69 16.56 -8.36
C SER A 323 13.04 15.97 -7.93
N MET A 324 13.92 16.79 -7.34
CA MET A 324 15.18 16.32 -6.76
C MET A 324 14.97 15.53 -5.46
N GLY A 325 13.92 15.84 -4.69
CA GLY A 325 13.56 15.10 -3.48
C GLY A 325 12.91 13.75 -3.78
N TRP A 326 12.23 13.60 -4.91
CA TRP A 326 11.52 12.37 -5.30
C TRP A 326 12.44 11.14 -5.37
N SER A 327 13.70 11.32 -5.78
CA SER A 327 14.67 10.20 -5.83
C SER A 327 15.16 9.75 -4.45
N ARG A 328 14.75 10.42 -3.38
CA ARG A 328 15.09 10.07 -1.98
C ARG A 328 13.90 9.49 -1.22
N VAL A 329 12.79 9.24 -1.88
CA VAL A 329 11.66 8.54 -1.29
C VAL A 329 12.13 7.12 -0.98
N VAL A 330 12.13 6.77 0.31
CA VAL A 330 12.48 5.42 0.78
C VAL A 330 11.28 4.53 0.52
N ASP A 331 11.49 3.44 -0.23
CA ASP A 331 10.46 2.44 -0.47
C ASP A 331 10.31 1.55 0.76
N GLY A 332 9.15 1.56 1.39
CA GLY A 332 8.83 0.68 2.50
C GLY A 332 8.07 1.36 3.63
N VAL A 333 7.53 0.54 4.53
CA VAL A 333 7.01 0.98 5.83
C VAL A 333 7.90 0.35 6.88
N GLU A 334 8.48 1.13 7.78
CA GLU A 334 9.26 0.56 8.88
C GLU A 334 8.30 -0.06 9.91
N MET A 335 8.64 -1.26 10.41
CA MET A 335 7.78 -1.94 11.38
C MET A 335 7.69 -1.15 12.70
N SER A 336 8.72 -0.36 13.03
CA SER A 336 8.72 0.56 14.17
C SER A 336 7.62 1.61 14.07
N ASP A 337 7.36 2.15 12.88
CA ASP A 337 6.34 3.18 12.65
C ASP A 337 4.91 2.64 12.82
N LEU A 338 4.74 1.32 12.72
CA LEU A 338 3.47 0.64 12.97
C LEU A 338 3.22 0.37 14.46
N THR A 339 4.18 0.64 15.33
CA THR A 339 4.06 0.43 16.77
C THR A 339 3.82 1.75 17.50
N THR A 340 2.93 1.75 18.50
CA THR A 340 2.77 2.90 19.38
C THR A 340 4.00 3.03 20.28
N ASP A 341 4.46 4.26 20.50
CA ASP A 341 5.54 4.57 21.44
C ASP A 341 5.29 3.93 22.81
N GLY A 342 6.27 3.20 23.32
CA GLY A 342 6.19 2.48 24.60
C GLY A 342 5.34 1.21 24.58
N SER A 343 4.80 0.80 23.44
CA SER A 343 4.11 -0.49 23.32
C SER A 343 5.09 -1.65 23.58
N PRO A 344 4.62 -2.78 24.15
CA PRO A 344 5.46 -3.97 24.34
C PRO A 344 6.11 -4.46 23.04
N LEU A 345 5.44 -4.28 21.90
CA LEU A 345 5.96 -4.65 20.58
C LEU A 345 7.11 -3.71 20.15
N GLY A 346 7.00 -2.41 20.36
CA GLY A 346 8.08 -1.46 20.09
C GLY A 346 9.34 -1.76 20.92
N ILE A 347 9.17 -2.02 22.22
CA ILE A 347 10.27 -2.41 23.12
C ILE A 347 10.89 -3.75 22.68
N PHE A 348 10.07 -4.70 22.23
CA PHE A 348 10.55 -5.98 21.70
C PHE A 348 11.40 -5.77 20.43
N MET A 349 10.93 -4.98 19.46
CA MET A 349 11.65 -4.70 18.22
C MET A 349 12.97 -3.94 18.48
N GLU A 350 12.96 -2.97 19.39
CA GLU A 350 14.17 -2.27 19.82
C GLU A 350 15.20 -3.24 20.44
N LYS A 351 14.74 -4.10 21.37
CA LYS A 351 15.60 -5.12 21.99
C LYS A 351 16.07 -6.17 20.99
N GLN A 352 15.24 -6.55 20.03
CA GLN A 352 15.61 -7.48 18.97
C GLN A 352 16.75 -6.87 18.14
N ASN A 353 16.62 -5.62 17.71
CA ASN A 353 17.65 -4.91 16.97
C ASN A 353 18.96 -4.73 17.76
N MET A 354 18.89 -4.62 19.09
CA MET A 354 20.07 -4.50 19.96
C MET A 354 20.73 -5.85 20.32
N CYS A 355 19.95 -6.87 20.70
CA CYS A 355 20.46 -8.13 21.24
C CYS A 355 20.58 -9.26 20.19
N GLU A 356 19.84 -9.24 19.07
CA GLU A 356 20.05 -10.21 17.97
C GLU A 356 21.20 -9.77 17.05
N ALA A 357 22.43 -10.06 17.47
CA ALA A 357 23.62 -9.72 16.71
C ALA A 357 23.94 -10.71 15.56
N HIS A 358 23.32 -11.90 15.53
CA HIS A 358 23.91 -13.03 14.79
C HIS A 358 22.97 -13.80 13.87
N LEU A 359 21.66 -13.80 14.08
CA LEU A 359 20.72 -14.61 13.30
C LEU A 359 19.46 -13.78 13.03
N GLY A 360 19.18 -13.55 11.76
CA GLY A 360 17.91 -13.04 11.27
C GLY A 360 16.89 -14.18 11.06
N PRO A 361 15.78 -13.90 10.36
CA PRO A 361 14.74 -14.89 10.11
C PRO A 361 15.26 -16.09 9.31
N PRO A 362 14.70 -17.30 9.54
CA PRO A 362 15.07 -18.48 8.78
C PRO A 362 14.56 -18.40 7.33
N VAL A 363 15.38 -18.92 6.42
CA VAL A 363 15.09 -19.04 4.99
C VAL A 363 15.05 -20.50 4.61
N PHE A 364 14.06 -20.89 3.85
CA PHE A 364 13.93 -22.23 3.32
C PHE A 364 14.02 -22.18 1.80
N VAL A 365 15.08 -22.78 1.26
CA VAL A 365 15.20 -23.03 -0.18
C VAL A 365 14.54 -24.37 -0.44
N VAL A 366 13.33 -24.34 -1.01
CA VAL A 366 12.55 -25.54 -1.28
C VAL A 366 12.92 -26.05 -2.67
N VAL A 367 13.30 -27.32 -2.72
CA VAL A 367 13.62 -28.08 -3.93
C VAL A 367 12.49 -29.09 -4.15
N SER A 368 11.65 -28.82 -5.15
CA SER A 368 10.50 -29.65 -5.53
C SER A 368 10.69 -30.26 -6.92
N GLY A 369 10.12 -31.44 -7.14
CA GLY A 369 10.12 -32.12 -8.44
C GLY A 369 10.58 -33.59 -8.36
N PRO A 370 10.45 -34.35 -9.48
CA PRO A 370 10.86 -35.75 -9.58
C PRO A 370 12.39 -35.84 -9.70
N ILE A 371 13.08 -35.52 -8.61
CA ILE A 371 14.54 -35.47 -8.55
C ILE A 371 15.07 -36.81 -8.04
N ASP A 372 15.99 -37.41 -8.77
CA ASP A 372 16.70 -38.61 -8.33
C ASP A 372 17.86 -38.23 -7.38
N TYR A 373 17.55 -38.09 -6.10
CA TYR A 373 18.53 -37.78 -5.06
C TYR A 373 19.60 -38.87 -4.87
N ALA A 374 19.43 -40.07 -5.43
CA ALA A 374 20.46 -41.10 -5.41
C ALA A 374 21.50 -40.92 -6.54
N SER A 375 21.21 -40.10 -7.54
CA SER A 375 22.15 -39.79 -8.62
C SER A 375 23.35 -38.98 -8.12
N ALA A 376 24.55 -39.34 -8.59
CA ALA A 376 25.78 -38.60 -8.29
C ALA A 376 25.72 -37.15 -8.79
N GLU A 377 25.08 -36.91 -9.94
CA GLU A 377 24.91 -35.58 -10.52
C GLU A 377 24.05 -34.68 -9.61
N VAL A 378 22.92 -35.20 -9.12
CA VAL A 378 22.06 -34.46 -8.19
C VAL A 378 22.77 -34.20 -6.87
N SER A 379 23.56 -35.16 -6.38
CA SER A 379 24.36 -34.98 -5.17
C SER A 379 25.40 -33.85 -5.30
N GLU A 380 26.04 -33.74 -6.47
CA GLU A 380 26.97 -32.64 -6.77
C GLU A 380 26.23 -31.30 -6.86
N LEU A 381 25.10 -31.26 -7.57
CA LEU A 381 24.26 -30.06 -7.70
C LEU A 381 23.74 -29.57 -6.34
N LEU A 382 23.29 -30.46 -5.45
CA LEU A 382 22.86 -30.08 -4.09
C LEU A 382 24.02 -29.56 -3.24
N THR A 383 25.23 -30.05 -3.47
CA THR A 383 26.44 -29.57 -2.81
C THR A 383 26.82 -28.18 -3.30
N GLU A 384 26.75 -27.94 -4.61
CA GLU A 384 26.94 -26.62 -5.22
C GLU A 384 25.86 -25.63 -4.77
N LEU A 385 24.58 -26.02 -4.80
CA LEU A 385 23.45 -25.23 -4.29
C LEU A 385 23.69 -24.82 -2.82
N THR A 386 24.12 -25.74 -1.98
CA THR A 386 24.45 -25.44 -0.57
C THR A 386 25.59 -24.43 -0.46
N ALA A 387 26.61 -24.51 -1.33
CA ALA A 387 27.72 -23.56 -1.36
C ALA A 387 27.28 -22.17 -1.84
N ASN A 388 26.47 -22.09 -2.88
CA ASN A 388 25.96 -20.84 -3.43
C ASN A 388 25.02 -20.13 -2.44
N ILE A 389 24.16 -20.87 -1.72
CA ILE A 389 23.34 -20.30 -0.63
C ILE A 389 24.24 -19.66 0.43
N SER A 390 25.35 -20.30 0.80
CA SER A 390 26.27 -19.76 1.81
C SER A 390 27.02 -18.50 1.37
N GLN A 391 27.08 -18.22 0.06
CA GLN A 391 27.70 -17.03 -0.52
C GLN A 391 26.69 -15.91 -0.84
N THR A 392 25.39 -16.19 -0.69
CA THR A 392 24.34 -15.22 -1.00
C THR A 392 24.39 -14.06 0.01
N PRO A 393 24.37 -12.79 -0.43
CA PRO A 393 24.33 -11.66 0.50
C PRO A 393 23.09 -11.74 1.39
N HIS A 394 23.22 -11.22 2.61
CA HIS A 394 22.22 -11.35 3.67
C HIS A 394 21.95 -12.79 4.14
N ILE A 395 22.72 -13.80 3.73
CA ILE A 395 22.81 -15.08 4.44
C ILE A 395 24.03 -15.03 5.33
N VAL A 396 23.89 -15.44 6.60
CA VAL A 396 25.00 -15.37 7.54
C VAL A 396 26.11 -16.33 7.08
N PRO A 397 27.34 -15.85 6.84
CA PRO A 397 28.41 -16.66 6.24
C PRO A 397 29.09 -17.61 7.23
N THR A 398 28.64 -17.69 8.49
CA THR A 398 29.32 -18.51 9.49
C THR A 398 29.20 -20.00 9.15
N GLN A 399 30.34 -20.69 9.20
CA GLN A 399 30.47 -22.11 8.93
C GLN A 399 29.47 -22.90 9.77
N GLY A 400 28.45 -23.48 9.12
CA GLY A 400 27.45 -24.34 9.77
C GLY A 400 26.02 -23.80 9.79
N GLN A 401 25.76 -22.61 9.24
CA GLN A 401 24.40 -22.04 9.24
C GLN A 401 23.53 -22.41 8.04
N VAL A 402 24.10 -23.04 7.00
CA VAL A 402 23.31 -23.70 5.95
C VAL A 402 23.17 -25.18 6.32
N TYR A 403 21.98 -25.53 6.80
CA TYR A 403 21.62 -26.87 7.25
C TYR A 403 21.08 -27.67 6.05
N SER A 404 21.96 -28.48 5.47
CA SER A 404 21.65 -29.38 4.36
C SER A 404 21.59 -30.81 4.86
N TRP A 405 20.37 -31.38 4.90
CA TRP A 405 20.15 -32.78 5.27
C TRP A 405 20.98 -33.71 4.38
N HIS A 406 21.09 -33.41 3.09
CA HIS A 406 21.82 -34.19 2.10
C HIS A 406 23.32 -34.25 2.41
N LYS A 407 23.92 -33.11 2.80
CA LYS A 407 25.33 -33.04 3.19
C LYS A 407 25.60 -33.84 4.46
N THR A 408 24.72 -33.75 5.47
CA THR A 408 24.86 -34.55 6.71
C THR A 408 24.66 -36.04 6.44
N PHE A 409 23.67 -36.41 5.63
CA PHE A 409 23.41 -37.79 5.24
C PHE A 409 24.61 -38.39 4.50
N SER A 410 25.05 -37.75 3.42
CA SER A 410 26.13 -38.24 2.55
C SER A 410 27.51 -38.25 3.23
N ARG A 411 27.86 -37.21 3.99
CA ARG A 411 29.21 -37.09 4.58
C ARG A 411 29.34 -37.69 5.97
N SER A 412 28.27 -37.71 6.77
CA SER A 412 28.35 -38.13 8.17
C SER A 412 27.65 -39.46 8.43
N TYR A 413 26.49 -39.71 7.82
CA TYR A 413 25.71 -40.91 8.12
C TYR A 413 26.13 -42.13 7.28
N ILE A 414 26.22 -41.98 5.96
CA ILE A 414 26.56 -43.10 5.06
C ILE A 414 27.93 -43.69 5.40
N PRO A 415 29.04 -42.92 5.55
CA PRO A 415 30.36 -43.50 5.81
C PRO A 415 30.44 -44.19 7.17
N PHE A 416 29.64 -43.75 8.15
CA PHE A 416 29.61 -44.34 9.48
C PHE A 416 28.92 -45.71 9.50
N LYS A 417 27.89 -45.90 8.66
CA LYS A 417 27.10 -47.15 8.62
C LYS A 417 27.54 -48.12 7.55
N ALA A 418 28.06 -47.61 6.43
CA ALA A 418 28.49 -48.40 5.31
C ALA A 418 30.02 -48.46 5.31
N HIS A 419 30.58 -49.37 6.09
CA HIS A 419 31.99 -49.75 5.95
C HIS A 419 32.35 -50.25 4.52
N GLU A 420 31.34 -50.42 3.65
CA GLU A 420 31.45 -50.99 2.29
C GLU A 420 30.86 -50.12 1.16
N CYS A 421 30.18 -48.99 1.43
CA CYS A 421 29.60 -48.17 0.35
C CYS A 421 30.41 -46.90 0.10
N VAL A 422 31.44 -47.03 -0.74
CA VAL A 422 32.06 -45.91 -1.48
C VAL A 422 32.28 -46.41 -2.91
N PRO A 423 31.87 -45.68 -3.97
CA PRO A 423 31.51 -44.26 -3.98
C PRO A 423 30.04 -43.93 -4.30
N VAL A 424 29.22 -44.89 -4.78
CA VAL A 424 27.82 -44.65 -5.17
C VAL A 424 26.98 -45.79 -4.61
N CYS A 425 26.15 -45.49 -3.60
CA CYS A 425 25.13 -46.44 -3.17
C CYS A 425 24.17 -46.67 -4.35
N ALA A 426 23.90 -47.93 -4.68
CA ALA A 426 22.77 -48.23 -5.56
C ALA A 426 21.49 -47.60 -4.99
N ALA A 427 20.61 -47.12 -5.87
CA ALA A 427 19.46 -46.29 -5.49
C ALA A 427 18.55 -46.97 -4.44
N ASP A 428 18.39 -48.29 -4.54
CA ASP A 428 17.67 -49.13 -3.58
C ASP A 428 18.25 -49.02 -2.15
N LYS A 429 19.57 -49.06 -2.02
CA LYS A 429 20.25 -48.91 -0.73
C LYS A 429 20.18 -47.48 -0.22
N TYR A 430 20.23 -46.49 -1.10
CA TYR A 430 20.17 -45.08 -0.73
C TYR A 430 18.90 -44.77 0.06
N TYR A 431 17.72 -45.11 -0.47
CA TYR A 431 16.45 -44.83 0.19
C TYR A 431 16.23 -45.65 1.46
N ALA A 432 16.71 -46.90 1.49
CA ALA A 432 16.68 -47.73 2.69
C ALA A 432 17.50 -47.12 3.85
N TYR A 433 18.67 -46.54 3.56
CA TYR A 433 19.45 -45.81 4.56
C TYR A 433 18.87 -44.46 4.92
N LEU A 434 18.23 -43.79 3.95
CA LEU A 434 17.62 -42.48 4.16
C LEU A 434 16.49 -42.55 5.21
N HIS A 435 15.64 -43.57 5.14
CA HIS A 435 14.61 -43.79 6.17
C HIS A 435 15.24 -43.92 7.57
N LYS A 436 16.29 -44.74 7.70
CA LYS A 436 17.01 -44.96 8.97
C LYS A 436 17.78 -43.72 9.44
N PHE A 437 18.18 -42.84 8.53
CA PHE A 437 18.83 -41.58 8.86
C PHE A 437 17.87 -40.67 9.62
N PHE A 438 16.63 -40.50 9.14
CA PHE A 438 15.63 -39.65 9.80
C PHE A 438 15.15 -40.16 11.17
N ASP A 439 15.39 -41.44 11.47
CA ASP A 439 15.18 -42.02 12.80
C ASP A 439 16.43 -41.99 13.70
N SER A 440 17.58 -41.62 13.13
CA SER A 440 18.83 -41.47 13.88
C SER A 440 18.93 -40.10 14.54
N ALA A 441 19.74 -39.98 15.60
CA ALA A 441 20.01 -38.71 16.27
C ALA A 441 20.52 -37.60 15.32
N LEU A 442 21.22 -37.98 14.24
CA LEU A 442 21.71 -37.04 13.22
C LEU A 442 20.62 -36.55 12.26
N GLY A 443 19.54 -37.32 12.07
CA GLY A 443 18.46 -36.99 11.15
C GLY A 443 17.26 -36.30 11.79
N ILE A 444 17.12 -36.37 13.12
CA ILE A 444 16.01 -35.72 13.85
C ILE A 444 15.81 -34.24 13.46
N PRO A 445 16.86 -33.39 13.37
CA PRO A 445 16.69 -31.99 12.98
C PRO A 445 16.11 -31.78 11.57
N TYR A 446 16.27 -32.79 10.70
CA TYR A 446 15.90 -32.76 9.28
C TYR A 446 14.62 -33.53 8.95
N ARG A 447 13.98 -34.17 9.94
CA ARG A 447 12.78 -35.00 9.72
C ARG A 447 11.65 -34.23 9.02
N ASN A 448 11.54 -32.93 9.28
CA ASN A 448 10.54 -32.05 8.66
C ASN A 448 11.06 -31.33 7.41
N ASP A 449 12.33 -31.55 7.03
CA ASP A 449 12.96 -30.88 5.89
C ASP A 449 12.90 -31.73 4.61
N VAL A 450 12.42 -32.97 4.70
CA VAL A 450 12.31 -33.89 3.57
C VAL A 450 10.96 -34.58 3.58
N MET A 451 10.22 -34.44 2.49
CA MET A 451 8.95 -35.11 2.27
C MET A 451 9.19 -36.37 1.45
N LEU A 452 9.19 -37.51 2.14
CA LEU A 452 9.38 -38.82 1.55
C LEU A 452 8.14 -39.26 0.78
N GLU A 453 8.32 -39.78 -0.42
CA GLU A 453 7.29 -40.51 -1.16
C GLU A 453 7.37 -41.97 -0.76
N LYS A 454 6.27 -42.51 -0.25
CA LYS A 454 6.18 -43.90 0.21
C LYS A 454 5.19 -44.68 -0.65
N ASP A 455 5.48 -45.95 -0.89
CA ASP A 455 4.53 -46.86 -1.53
C ASP A 455 3.42 -47.31 -0.56
N SER A 456 2.52 -48.18 -1.04
CA SER A 456 1.45 -48.76 -0.22
C SER A 456 1.94 -49.62 0.94
N HIS A 457 3.20 -50.05 0.94
CA HIS A 457 3.83 -50.86 1.99
C HIS A 457 4.64 -50.00 2.97
N GLY A 458 4.73 -48.69 2.73
CA GLY A 458 5.49 -47.75 3.55
C GLY A 458 6.98 -47.67 3.19
N GLU A 459 7.41 -48.35 2.12
CA GLU A 459 8.77 -48.27 1.60
C GLU A 459 8.99 -46.93 0.90
N VAL A 460 10.17 -46.34 1.11
CA VAL A 460 10.49 -45.03 0.54
C VAL A 460 10.86 -45.20 -0.94
N LEU A 461 9.99 -44.74 -1.84
CA LEU A 461 10.21 -44.74 -3.28
C LEU A 461 11.08 -43.58 -3.75
N GLY A 462 11.01 -42.45 -3.03
CA GLY A 462 11.67 -41.23 -3.45
C GLY A 462 11.49 -40.07 -2.48
N ILE A 463 11.84 -38.88 -2.94
CA ILE A 463 11.67 -37.63 -2.21
C ILE A 463 10.84 -36.70 -3.08
N ARG A 464 9.63 -36.35 -2.62
CA ARG A 464 8.71 -35.49 -3.36
C ARG A 464 9.10 -34.02 -3.27
N ALA A 465 9.61 -33.61 -2.11
CA ALA A 465 10.14 -32.27 -1.89
C ALA A 465 11.20 -32.32 -0.78
N SER A 466 12.20 -31.45 -0.87
CA SER A 466 13.12 -31.21 0.23
C SER A 466 13.37 -29.72 0.40
N ARG A 467 13.84 -29.30 1.57
CA ARG A 467 14.23 -27.92 1.81
C ARG A 467 15.60 -27.84 2.47
N ILE A 468 16.37 -26.83 2.08
CA ILE A 468 17.63 -26.45 2.71
C ILE A 468 17.35 -25.23 3.57
N ARG A 469 17.73 -25.31 4.85
CA ARG A 469 17.51 -24.22 5.81
C ARG A 469 18.76 -23.36 5.92
N ALA A 470 18.59 -22.06 5.81
CA ALA A 470 19.61 -21.07 6.10
C ALA A 470 19.01 -19.99 7.02
N PHE A 471 19.82 -19.05 7.46
CA PHE A 471 19.38 -17.90 8.23
C PHE A 471 19.84 -16.63 7.55
N HIS A 472 18.93 -15.65 7.48
CA HIS A 472 19.32 -14.32 7.05
C HIS A 472 20.25 -13.67 8.08
N THR A 473 21.05 -12.70 7.67
CA THR A 473 21.61 -11.71 8.59
C THR A 473 20.47 -10.94 9.26
N PRO A 474 20.67 -10.33 10.44
CA PRO A 474 19.65 -9.49 11.07
C PRO A 474 19.11 -8.43 10.07
N LEU A 475 17.81 -8.48 9.79
CA LEU A 475 17.13 -7.58 8.86
C LEU A 475 16.48 -6.46 9.68
N ARG A 476 17.17 -5.33 9.82
CA ARG A 476 16.79 -4.25 10.75
C ARG A 476 15.85 -3.23 10.16
N ASP A 477 15.89 -3.06 8.85
CA ASP A 477 15.11 -2.09 8.12
C ASP A 477 14.43 -2.73 6.91
N THR A 478 13.45 -2.02 6.35
CA THR A 478 12.64 -2.50 5.23
C THR A 478 13.49 -2.70 3.98
N GLN A 479 14.53 -1.88 3.80
CA GLN A 479 15.46 -2.01 2.68
C GLN A 479 16.24 -3.33 2.73
N ALA A 480 16.79 -3.71 3.88
CA ALA A 480 17.48 -4.98 4.10
C ALA A 480 16.53 -6.16 3.86
N TYR A 481 15.25 -6.03 4.22
CA TYR A 481 14.24 -7.05 3.91
C TYR A 481 13.98 -7.15 2.41
N LEU A 482 13.87 -6.02 1.70
CA LEU A 482 13.69 -5.98 0.25
C LEU A 482 14.92 -6.51 -0.50
N GLU A 483 16.13 -6.19 -0.05
CA GLU A 483 17.39 -6.70 -0.60
C GLU A 483 17.58 -8.19 -0.34
N ALA A 484 17.18 -8.68 0.85
CA ALA A 484 17.17 -10.10 1.17
C ALA A 484 16.13 -10.88 0.37
N ARG A 485 14.99 -10.25 0.03
CA ARG A 485 13.92 -10.83 -0.81
C ARG A 485 14.20 -10.72 -2.30
N ALA A 486 14.97 -9.71 -2.71
CA ALA A 486 15.27 -9.44 -4.11
C ALA A 486 15.74 -10.72 -4.81
N PRO A 487 15.56 -10.85 -6.14
CA PRO A 487 15.87 -12.06 -6.89
C PRO A 487 17.38 -12.31 -7.04
N THR A 488 18.16 -12.08 -5.98
CA THR A 488 19.54 -12.52 -5.80
C THR A 488 19.69 -14.02 -6.02
N LEU A 489 18.60 -14.79 -5.91
CA LEU A 489 18.53 -16.21 -6.26
C LEU A 489 18.17 -16.52 -7.73
N ARG A 490 17.72 -15.56 -8.56
CA ARG A 490 17.42 -15.85 -9.99
C ARG A 490 18.54 -15.46 -10.96
N SER A 491 19.31 -14.41 -10.68
CA SER A 491 20.29 -13.87 -11.64
C SER A 491 21.65 -14.58 -11.64
N HIS A 492 22.00 -15.29 -10.57
CA HIS A 492 23.32 -15.94 -10.42
C HIS A 492 23.31 -17.46 -10.58
N TRP A 493 22.14 -18.06 -10.83
CA TRP A 493 22.01 -19.49 -10.97
C TRP A 493 21.97 -19.82 -12.46
N PRO A 494 22.85 -20.71 -12.97
CA PRO A 494 22.84 -21.07 -14.37
C PRO A 494 21.43 -21.54 -14.76
N LEU A 495 20.80 -20.78 -15.66
CA LEU A 495 19.43 -20.95 -16.17
C LEU A 495 19.16 -22.35 -16.76
N SER A 496 20.16 -23.22 -16.87
CA SER A 496 19.98 -24.60 -17.32
C SER A 496 19.23 -25.50 -16.33
N LEU A 497 19.05 -25.07 -15.07
CA LEU A 497 18.32 -25.83 -14.04
C LEU A 497 16.95 -25.26 -13.65
N VAL A 498 16.59 -24.09 -14.19
CA VAL A 498 15.29 -23.44 -13.99
C VAL A 498 14.70 -23.19 -15.36
N THR A 499 14.25 -24.24 -16.04
CA THR A 499 13.44 -24.09 -17.25
C THR A 499 12.02 -24.53 -16.97
N ASN A 500 11.10 -23.60 -17.24
CA ASN A 500 9.63 -23.71 -17.29
C ASN A 500 8.89 -23.81 -15.95
N CYS A 501 8.79 -22.66 -15.26
CA CYS A 501 7.60 -22.29 -14.52
C CYS A 501 7.08 -20.95 -15.06
N ASP A 502 6.65 -20.96 -16.33
CA ASP A 502 5.65 -20.00 -16.83
C ASP A 502 4.34 -20.80 -16.95
N GLU A 503 3.66 -20.99 -15.81
CA GLU A 503 2.22 -21.26 -15.71
C GLU A 503 1.72 -20.98 -14.29
#